data_AF-A0A3R7KKL7-F1
#
_entry.id   AF-A0A3R7KKL7-F1
#
_cell.length_a   1.000
_cell.length_b   1.000
_cell.length_c   1.000
_cell.angle_alpha   90.00
_cell.angle_beta   90.00
_cell.angle_gamma   90.00
#
_symmetry.space_group_name_H-M   'P 1'
#
loop_
_entity.id
_entity.type
_entity.pdbx_description
1 polymer ?
#
loop_
_entity_poly.entity_id
_entity_poly.type
_entity_poly.pdbx_seq_one_letter_code
_entity_poly.pdbx_strand_id
1 'polypeptide(L)'
;MDSSEILSPATSAVSNQEEVESDAPSCSSGDSTGEKFVPVLLCTYCRMPIAQYGEILSHRATDAWASQVYTYELELFDDNPPLWCYSATNPSAHRFDLVRCDAAIALGHRRIQLTGAWSAEHTFFLGHEWRYAVCKNCNSFLGWGFRPSLQPSNDVEDAAAAPAADAEATDEGLSFVGIILTRCTGHEKYPLDLLKFREVARSSDGPS
;
A
#
# COMPACT_ATOMS: atom_id res chain seq x y z
N MET A 1 -11.39 -37.89 55.88
CA MET A 1 -10.78 -37.21 57.04
C MET A 1 -9.99 -36.07 56.41
N ASP A 2 -10.47 -34.85 56.20
CA ASP A 2 -11.50 -33.96 56.76
C ASP A 2 -11.95 -33.07 55.56
N SER A 3 -13.23 -32.76 55.28
CA SER A 3 -14.12 -31.79 55.95
C SER A 3 -13.44 -30.40 56.07
N SER A 4 -13.99 -29.24 55.76
CA SER A 4 -15.29 -28.73 55.31
C SER A 4 -15.10 -27.23 55.03
N GLU A 5 -15.92 -26.68 54.12
CA GLU A 5 -16.56 -25.34 54.17
C GLU A 5 -15.66 -24.07 54.22
N ILE A 6 -16.03 -22.92 53.64
CA ILE A 6 -16.93 -21.94 54.28
C ILE A 6 -17.11 -20.71 53.33
N LEU A 7 -18.39 -20.34 53.14
CA LEU A 7 -19.03 -19.02 52.91
C LEU A 7 -18.89 -18.22 51.60
N SER A 8 -20.03 -18.17 50.89
CA SER A 8 -20.53 -16.98 50.17
C SER A 8 -21.17 -15.97 51.14
N PRO A 9 -21.32 -14.71 50.71
CA PRO A 9 -22.60 -14.02 50.94
C PRO A 9 -23.17 -13.33 49.69
N ALA A 10 -24.50 -13.28 49.68
CA ALA A 10 -25.38 -12.65 48.70
C ALA A 10 -25.39 -11.11 48.83
N THR A 11 -25.71 -10.42 47.73
CA THR A 11 -26.26 -9.07 47.78
C THR A 11 -27.48 -8.94 46.87
N SER A 12 -28.51 -8.36 47.46
CA SER A 12 -29.91 -8.33 47.11
C SER A 12 -30.28 -7.45 45.91
N ALA A 13 -31.40 -7.79 45.29
CA ALA A 13 -32.17 -6.97 44.37
C ALA A 13 -33.17 -6.05 45.11
N VAL A 14 -33.35 -4.82 44.61
CA VAL A 14 -34.51 -3.89 44.76
C VAL A 14 -34.41 -2.95 43.54
N SER A 15 -35.27 -2.91 42.51
CA SER A 15 -36.72 -2.67 42.33
C SER A 15 -37.12 -1.17 42.25
N ASN A 16 -37.56 -0.80 41.03
CA ASN A 16 -38.58 0.16 40.58
C ASN A 16 -38.40 1.69 40.82
N GLN A 17 -38.48 2.50 39.75
CA GLN A 17 -39.72 3.14 39.27
C GLN A 17 -39.47 4.02 38.03
N GLU A 18 -40.49 4.03 37.16
CA GLU A 18 -40.70 4.89 35.99
C GLU A 18 -40.80 6.37 36.38
N GLU A 19 -40.42 7.29 35.48
CA GLU A 19 -41.28 8.42 35.08
C GLU A 19 -40.69 9.28 33.94
N VAL A 20 -41.60 9.63 33.01
CA VAL A 20 -41.71 10.85 32.20
C VAL A 20 -40.92 10.97 30.88
N GLU A 21 -41.69 10.67 29.83
CA GLU A 21 -41.74 11.25 28.49
C GLU A 21 -41.39 12.74 28.41
N SER A 22 -40.43 13.08 27.54
CA SER A 22 -40.33 14.40 26.93
C SER A 22 -40.03 14.23 25.44
N ASP A 23 -41.10 14.28 24.67
CA ASP A 23 -41.14 14.35 23.22
C ASP A 23 -40.54 15.70 22.77
N ALA A 24 -39.42 15.67 22.06
CA ALA A 24 -38.86 16.83 21.39
C ALA A 24 -38.42 16.41 19.97
N PRO A 25 -39.02 16.97 18.90
CA PRO A 25 -38.57 16.71 17.55
C PRO A 25 -37.29 17.52 17.32
N SER A 26 -36.14 16.92 17.62
CA SER A 26 -34.86 17.48 17.21
C SER A 26 -34.60 17.12 15.75
N CYS A 27 -35.26 17.85 14.85
CA CYS A 27 -34.80 18.05 13.49
C CYS A 27 -33.56 18.96 13.53
N SER A 28 -32.41 18.36 13.84
CA SER A 28 -31.11 18.92 13.46
C SER A 28 -30.53 17.97 12.43
N SER A 29 -30.89 18.21 11.17
CA SER A 29 -30.10 17.76 10.02
C SER A 29 -28.72 18.40 10.13
N GLY A 30 -27.88 17.83 10.98
CA GLY A 30 -26.46 18.04 10.91
C GLY A 30 -26.02 17.41 9.61
N ASP A 31 -25.83 18.23 8.58
CA ASP A 31 -24.92 17.89 7.51
C ASP A 31 -23.54 17.80 8.16
N SER A 32 -23.27 16.69 8.82
CA SER A 32 -21.95 16.33 9.27
C SER A 32 -21.18 16.06 7.99
N THR A 33 -20.58 17.10 7.43
CA THR A 33 -19.35 16.98 6.64
C THR A 33 -18.26 16.46 7.58
N GLY A 34 -18.46 15.23 8.09
CA GLY A 34 -17.53 14.57 8.98
C GLY A 34 -16.24 14.40 8.23
N GLU A 35 -15.15 14.92 8.80
CA GLU A 35 -13.82 14.76 8.24
C GLU A 35 -13.56 13.27 7.99
N LYS A 36 -13.37 12.92 6.72
CA LYS A 36 -13.09 11.55 6.32
C LYS A 36 -11.59 11.33 6.39
N PHE A 37 -11.18 10.30 7.12
CA PHE A 37 -9.78 9.90 7.24
C PHE A 37 -9.55 8.57 6.54
N VAL A 38 -8.35 8.39 5.98
CA VAL A 38 -7.91 7.14 5.38
C VAL A 38 -6.48 6.79 5.79
N PRO A 39 -6.16 5.49 5.95
CA PRO A 39 -4.79 5.05 6.18
C PRO A 39 -3.96 5.16 4.91
N VAL A 40 -2.73 5.67 5.03
CA VAL A 40 -1.84 5.91 3.89
C VAL A 40 -0.38 5.58 4.20
N LEU A 41 0.36 5.23 3.17
CA LEU A 41 1.82 5.27 3.14
C LEU A 41 2.29 6.67 2.74
N LEU A 42 3.07 7.30 3.59
CA LEU A 42 3.72 8.58 3.32
C LEU A 42 5.18 8.36 2.96
N CYS A 43 5.72 9.08 1.98
CA CYS A 43 7.16 9.12 1.76
C CYS A 43 7.88 9.60 3.03
N THR A 44 8.86 8.84 3.51
CA THR A 44 9.59 9.19 4.75
C THR A 44 10.27 10.55 4.65
N TYR A 45 10.75 10.92 3.45
CA TYR A 45 11.55 12.13 3.27
C TYR A 45 10.73 13.42 3.11
N CYS A 46 9.67 13.39 2.30
CA CYS A 46 8.90 14.60 1.99
C CYS A 46 7.44 14.55 2.44
N ARG A 47 7.03 13.46 3.11
CA ARG A 47 5.68 13.25 3.64
C ARG A 47 4.57 13.27 2.58
N MET A 48 4.92 13.22 1.30
CA MET A 48 3.94 13.08 0.22
C MET A 48 3.22 11.73 0.37
N PRO A 49 1.88 11.69 0.29
CA PRO A 49 1.15 10.43 0.25
C PRO A 49 1.50 9.67 -1.02
N ILE A 50 1.89 8.39 -0.84
CA ILE A 50 2.31 7.50 -1.91
C ILE A 50 1.18 6.56 -2.29
N ALA A 51 0.64 5.82 -1.31
CA ALA A 51 -0.46 4.89 -1.52
C ALA A 51 -1.45 4.97 -0.37
N GLN A 52 -2.74 4.84 -0.66
CA GLN A 52 -3.79 4.57 0.32
C GLN A 52 -3.82 3.08 0.64
N TYR A 53 -4.36 2.69 1.79
CA TYR A 53 -4.52 1.27 2.15
C TYR A 53 -5.24 0.47 1.04
N GLY A 54 -6.33 1.01 0.49
CA GLY A 54 -7.09 0.37 -0.60
C GLY A 54 -6.34 0.28 -1.93
N GLU A 55 -5.21 0.98 -2.09
CA GLU A 55 -4.33 0.88 -3.25
C GLU A 55 -3.21 -0.16 -3.03
N ILE A 56 -3.13 -0.79 -1.85
CA ILE A 56 -2.18 -1.87 -1.56
C ILE A 56 -2.85 -3.20 -1.88
N LEU A 57 -2.18 -4.02 -2.70
CA LEU A 57 -2.72 -5.30 -3.16
C LEU A 57 -2.81 -6.28 -1.99
N SER A 58 -4.04 -6.65 -1.64
CA SER A 58 -4.36 -7.52 -0.51
C SER A 58 -4.10 -9.01 -0.77
N HIS A 59 -3.87 -9.40 -2.01
CA HIS A 59 -3.64 -10.80 -2.37
C HIS A 59 -2.15 -11.10 -2.46
N ARG A 60 -1.76 -12.26 -1.89
CA ARG A 60 -0.42 -12.80 -2.01
C ARG A 60 -0.05 -13.00 -3.48
N ALA A 61 1.22 -12.73 -3.81
CA ALA A 61 1.74 -12.95 -5.15
C ALA A 61 2.01 -14.43 -5.32
N THR A 62 1.55 -15.02 -6.42
CA THR A 62 1.85 -16.42 -6.78
C THR A 62 3.14 -16.55 -7.59
N ASP A 63 3.65 -15.44 -8.07
CA ASP A 63 4.80 -15.28 -8.96
C ASP A 63 6.04 -14.70 -8.24
N ALA A 64 5.98 -14.47 -6.93
CA ALA A 64 7.17 -14.07 -6.17
C ALA A 64 8.25 -15.16 -6.26
N TRP A 65 9.47 -14.78 -6.61
CA TRP A 65 10.55 -15.74 -6.82
C TRP A 65 11.05 -16.29 -5.48
N ALA A 66 10.59 -17.49 -5.12
CA ALA A 66 10.81 -18.10 -3.81
C ALA A 66 12.29 -18.21 -3.39
N SER A 67 13.23 -18.27 -4.33
CA SER A 67 14.68 -18.32 -4.04
C SER A 67 15.24 -16.99 -3.53
N GLN A 68 14.57 -15.86 -3.80
CA GLN A 68 15.03 -14.52 -3.45
C GLN A 68 14.05 -13.73 -2.59
N VAL A 69 12.79 -14.20 -2.51
CA VAL A 69 11.70 -13.48 -1.85
C VAL A 69 11.05 -14.35 -0.80
N TYR A 70 11.17 -13.93 0.46
CA TYR A 70 10.39 -14.47 1.57
C TYR A 70 9.09 -13.66 1.73
N THR A 71 7.97 -14.33 1.92
CA THR A 71 6.64 -13.68 2.01
C THR A 71 6.06 -13.85 3.41
N TYR A 72 5.48 -12.79 3.94
CA TYR A 72 4.90 -12.76 5.29
C TYR A 72 3.76 -11.73 5.36
N GLU A 73 2.93 -11.81 6.39
CA GLU A 73 1.88 -10.83 6.67
C GLU A 73 2.37 -9.81 7.71
N LEU A 74 1.97 -8.55 7.53
CA LEU A 74 2.31 -7.47 8.44
C LEU A 74 1.07 -6.63 8.77
N GLU A 75 0.77 -6.50 10.05
CA GLU A 75 -0.20 -5.54 10.58
C GLU A 75 0.44 -4.14 10.56
N LEU A 76 0.14 -3.36 9.53
CA LEU A 76 0.73 -2.03 9.35
C LEU A 76 -0.19 -0.89 9.79
N PHE A 77 -1.50 -1.12 9.73
CA PHE A 77 -2.54 -0.14 10.01
C PHE A 77 -3.54 -0.72 11.00
N ASP A 78 -3.94 0.09 11.98
CA ASP A 78 -4.92 -0.32 12.99
C ASP A 78 -6.29 -0.50 12.32
N ASP A 79 -7.08 -1.46 12.80
CA ASP A 79 -8.43 -1.79 12.26
C ASP A 79 -8.46 -2.25 10.78
N ASN A 80 -7.30 -2.48 10.17
CA ASN A 80 -7.17 -3.01 8.82
C ASN A 80 -6.58 -4.43 8.83
N PRO A 81 -6.98 -5.30 7.88
CA PRO A 81 -6.34 -6.61 7.71
C PRO A 81 -4.82 -6.52 7.49
N PRO A 82 -4.06 -7.56 7.86
CA PRO A 82 -2.64 -7.63 7.56
C PRO A 82 -2.37 -7.54 6.04
N LEU A 83 -1.23 -6.95 5.70
CA LEU A 83 -0.75 -6.79 4.33
C LEU A 83 0.27 -7.88 3.98
N TRP A 84 0.22 -8.39 2.75
CA TRP A 84 1.29 -9.24 2.24
C TRP A 84 2.55 -8.42 1.94
N CYS A 85 3.63 -8.78 2.62
CA CYS A 85 4.95 -8.21 2.49
C CYS A 85 5.93 -9.22 1.86
N TYR A 86 6.92 -8.68 1.15
CA TYR A 86 7.88 -9.44 0.36
C TYR A 86 9.28 -8.98 0.76
N SER A 87 9.97 -9.80 1.57
CA SER A 87 11.37 -9.58 1.91
C SER A 87 12.24 -10.11 0.77
N ALA A 88 12.63 -9.21 -0.13
CA ALA A 88 13.38 -9.51 -1.34
C ALA A 88 14.87 -9.20 -1.18
N THR A 89 15.74 -10.14 -1.56
CA THR A 89 17.20 -9.96 -1.51
C THR A 89 17.78 -9.83 -2.91
N ASN A 90 18.48 -8.73 -3.17
CA ASN A 90 19.11 -8.49 -4.48
C ASN A 90 20.48 -9.22 -4.60
N PRO A 91 21.10 -9.25 -5.79
CA PRO A 91 22.40 -9.90 -6.02
C PRO A 91 23.54 -9.35 -5.16
N SER A 92 23.45 -8.09 -4.73
CA SER A 92 24.41 -7.45 -3.82
C SER A 92 24.14 -7.77 -2.34
N ALA A 93 23.26 -8.74 -2.05
CA ALA A 93 22.85 -9.13 -0.70
C ALA A 93 22.14 -8.04 0.12
N HIS A 94 21.60 -7.02 -0.53
CA HIS A 94 20.73 -6.03 0.12
C HIS A 94 19.29 -6.55 0.16
N ARG A 95 18.68 -6.48 1.35
CA ARG A 95 17.31 -6.89 1.61
C ARG A 95 16.37 -5.70 1.62
N PHE A 96 15.20 -5.87 0.99
CA PHE A 96 14.15 -4.88 0.92
C PHE A 96 12.81 -5.52 1.29
N ASP A 97 12.09 -4.93 2.23
CA ASP A 97 10.74 -5.35 2.57
C ASP A 97 9.75 -4.53 1.75
N LEU A 98 9.04 -5.19 0.84
CA LEU A 98 8.18 -4.57 -0.15
C LEU A 98 6.71 -4.83 0.17
N VAL A 99 5.85 -3.87 -0.16
CA VAL A 99 4.42 -4.11 -0.42
C VAL A 99 4.13 -3.84 -1.89
N ARG A 100 3.16 -4.57 -2.45
CA ARG A 100 2.70 -4.31 -3.82
C ARG A 100 1.54 -3.33 -3.79
N CYS A 101 1.64 -2.28 -4.59
CA CYS A 101 0.59 -1.28 -4.78
C CYS A 101 0.07 -1.31 -6.21
N ASP A 102 -1.19 -0.96 -6.38
CA ASP A 102 -1.85 -0.83 -7.68
C ASP A 102 -1.10 0.15 -8.60
N ALA A 103 -1.05 -0.15 -9.91
CA ALA A 103 -0.39 0.67 -10.91
C ALA A 103 -0.92 2.12 -10.94
N ALA A 104 -2.16 2.36 -10.51
CA ALA A 104 -2.78 3.68 -10.41
C ALA A 104 -1.96 4.68 -9.58
N ILE A 105 -1.15 4.24 -8.61
CA ILE A 105 -0.30 5.17 -7.83
C ILE A 105 0.77 5.86 -8.69
N ALA A 106 1.18 5.22 -9.79
CA ALA A 106 2.08 5.77 -10.80
C ALA A 106 1.30 6.39 -11.97
N LEU A 107 0.32 5.68 -12.53
CA LEU A 107 -0.36 6.09 -13.75
C LEU A 107 -1.46 7.15 -13.54
N GLY A 108 -2.29 6.96 -12.52
CA GLY A 108 -3.45 7.82 -12.23
C GLY A 108 -3.06 9.00 -11.35
N HIS A 109 -2.61 8.72 -10.14
CA HIS A 109 -2.31 9.75 -9.14
C HIS A 109 -0.98 10.48 -9.40
N ARG A 110 -0.10 9.87 -10.22
CA ARG A 110 1.25 10.36 -10.53
C ARG A 110 2.01 10.77 -9.25
N ARG A 111 1.93 9.95 -8.20
CA ARG A 111 2.70 10.14 -6.95
C ARG A 111 4.10 9.54 -7.09
N ILE A 112 4.23 8.55 -7.97
CA ILE A 112 5.48 7.90 -8.35
C ILE A 112 5.87 8.34 -9.77
N GLN A 113 7.17 8.47 -10.00
CA GLN A 113 7.77 8.56 -11.32
C GLN A 113 8.62 7.31 -11.56
N LEU A 114 8.48 6.70 -12.74
CA LEU A 114 9.31 5.58 -13.16
C LEU A 114 10.52 6.10 -13.94
N THR A 115 11.70 5.53 -13.68
CA THR A 115 12.99 5.99 -14.23
C THR A 115 13.86 4.81 -14.65
N GLY A 116 14.77 5.05 -15.60
CA GLY A 116 15.65 4.02 -16.17
C GLY A 116 14.96 3.10 -17.19
N ALA A 117 15.73 2.18 -17.76
CA ALA A 117 15.22 1.15 -18.67
C ALA A 117 14.53 0.02 -17.91
N TRP A 118 13.60 -0.65 -18.58
CA TRP A 118 13.02 -1.90 -18.07
C TRP A 118 14.05 -3.03 -18.14
N SER A 119 14.11 -3.86 -17.09
CA SER A 119 15.01 -5.02 -17.02
C SER A 119 14.30 -6.22 -16.42
N ALA A 120 14.50 -7.41 -17.00
CA ALA A 120 14.10 -8.67 -16.39
C ALA A 120 15.18 -9.24 -15.46
N GLU A 121 16.39 -8.66 -15.50
CA GLU A 121 17.55 -9.16 -14.78
C GLU A 121 17.30 -9.11 -13.27
N HIS A 122 17.43 -10.24 -12.58
CA HIS A 122 17.24 -10.34 -11.13
C HIS A 122 15.88 -9.81 -10.64
N THR A 123 14.81 -10.02 -11.42
CA THR A 123 13.45 -9.67 -11.00
C THR A 123 13.02 -10.44 -9.74
N PHE A 124 12.28 -9.78 -8.84
CA PHE A 124 11.70 -10.42 -7.66
C PHE A 124 10.39 -11.15 -7.96
N PHE A 125 9.77 -10.87 -9.11
CA PHE A 125 8.50 -11.46 -9.54
C PHE A 125 8.68 -12.06 -10.92
N LEU A 126 8.46 -13.38 -11.02
CA LEU A 126 8.66 -14.14 -12.24
C LEU A 126 7.73 -13.64 -13.35
N GLY A 127 8.24 -13.62 -14.58
CA GLY A 127 7.50 -13.10 -15.73
C GLY A 127 7.32 -11.58 -15.73
N HIS A 128 8.02 -10.84 -14.85
CA HIS A 128 7.99 -9.39 -14.83
C HIS A 128 9.36 -8.77 -15.11
N GLU A 129 9.33 -7.68 -15.87
CA GLU A 129 10.41 -6.69 -15.92
C GLU A 129 10.18 -5.62 -14.86
N TRP A 130 11.26 -5.01 -14.40
CA TRP A 130 11.22 -3.92 -13.42
C TRP A 130 11.95 -2.69 -13.91
N ARG A 131 11.59 -1.53 -13.35
CA ARG A 131 12.35 -0.28 -13.44
C ARG A 131 12.24 0.51 -12.14
N TYR A 132 13.13 1.46 -11.91
CA TYR A 132 13.15 2.20 -10.65
C TYR A 132 11.92 3.10 -10.49
N ALA A 133 11.34 3.08 -9.30
CA ALA A 133 10.25 3.96 -8.87
C ALA A 133 10.76 4.97 -7.85
N VAL A 134 10.58 6.25 -8.15
CA VAL A 134 10.97 7.37 -7.29
C VAL A 134 9.77 8.21 -6.88
N CYS A 135 9.87 8.83 -5.71
CA CYS A 135 8.93 9.83 -5.24
C CYS A 135 8.90 11.02 -6.21
N LYS A 136 7.76 11.32 -6.83
CA LYS A 136 7.68 12.45 -7.78
C LYS A 136 8.00 13.81 -7.15
N ASN A 137 7.81 13.96 -5.83
CA ASN A 137 8.02 15.24 -5.15
C ASN A 137 9.46 15.48 -4.72
N CYS A 138 10.20 14.46 -4.27
CA CYS A 138 11.57 14.62 -3.76
C CYS A 138 12.61 13.73 -4.46
N ASN A 139 12.22 12.98 -5.47
CA ASN A 139 13.06 12.04 -6.23
C ASN A 139 13.74 10.95 -5.38
N SER A 140 13.34 10.77 -4.11
CA SER A 140 13.82 9.65 -3.31
C SER A 140 13.42 8.35 -3.97
N PHE A 141 14.37 7.41 -4.02
CA PHE A 141 14.09 6.02 -4.37
C PHE A 141 13.07 5.40 -3.42
N LEU A 142 11.99 4.84 -3.96
CA LEU A 142 10.91 4.22 -3.19
C LEU A 142 10.71 2.74 -3.51
N GLY A 143 11.22 2.23 -4.64
CA GLY A 143 11.12 0.82 -5.00
C GLY A 143 11.10 0.64 -6.51
N TRP A 144 10.22 -0.22 -7.02
CA TRP A 144 10.23 -0.61 -8.43
C TRP A 144 8.84 -0.66 -9.04
N GLY A 145 8.69 -0.20 -10.28
CA GLY A 145 7.53 -0.53 -11.11
C GLY A 145 7.74 -1.88 -11.78
N PHE A 146 6.69 -2.69 -11.89
CA PHE A 146 6.73 -4.02 -12.50
C PHE A 146 5.70 -4.11 -13.62
N ARG A 147 6.10 -4.68 -14.76
CA ARG A 147 5.22 -4.99 -15.90
C ARG A 147 5.49 -6.41 -16.40
N PRO A 148 4.56 -7.04 -17.13
CA PRO A 148 4.81 -8.36 -17.70
C PRO A 148 5.97 -8.27 -18.69
N SER A 149 6.88 -9.23 -18.63
CA SER A 149 7.96 -9.36 -19.61
C SER A 149 7.38 -9.68 -20.98
N LEU A 150 7.83 -8.94 -22.00
CA LEU A 150 7.46 -9.22 -23.40
C LEU A 150 8.25 -10.39 -24.00
N GLN A 151 9.21 -10.93 -23.25
CA GLN A 151 10.01 -12.09 -23.67
C GLN A 151 9.09 -13.32 -23.78
N PRO A 152 8.89 -13.89 -24.98
CA PRO A 152 8.27 -15.20 -25.10
C PRO A 152 9.17 -16.20 -24.35
N SER A 153 8.56 -17.10 -23.57
CA SER A 153 9.26 -18.18 -22.88
C SER A 153 10.03 -19.03 -23.90
N ASN A 154 11.29 -18.70 -24.13
CA ASN A 154 12.17 -19.45 -25.00
C ASN A 154 13.01 -20.38 -24.12
N ASP A 155 12.62 -21.66 -24.08
CA ASP A 155 13.48 -22.78 -23.68
C ASP A 155 14.63 -23.00 -24.69
N VAL A 156 15.32 -21.94 -25.11
CA VAL A 156 16.45 -22.02 -26.04
C VAL A 156 17.52 -21.04 -25.60
N GLU A 157 18.59 -21.59 -25.04
CA GLU A 157 19.89 -20.94 -24.89
C GLU A 157 20.36 -20.42 -26.25
N ASP A 158 20.48 -19.11 -26.43
CA ASP A 158 21.69 -18.52 -27.02
C ASP A 158 21.74 -17.00 -26.76
N ALA A 159 22.93 -16.53 -26.43
CA ALA A 159 23.22 -15.18 -26.00
C ALA A 159 23.38 -14.24 -27.20
N ALA A 160 22.68 -13.09 -27.17
CA ALA A 160 23.15 -11.89 -27.85
C ALA A 160 22.56 -10.65 -27.18
N ALA A 161 23.41 -9.88 -26.50
CA ALA A 161 23.10 -8.57 -25.96
C ALA A 161 22.66 -7.63 -27.10
N ALA A 162 21.41 -7.17 -27.04
CA ALA A 162 20.89 -6.10 -27.89
C ALA A 162 21.07 -4.74 -27.18
N PRO A 163 21.33 -3.65 -27.93
CA PRO A 163 21.72 -2.37 -27.36
C PRO A 163 20.52 -1.67 -26.70
N ALA A 164 20.80 -0.99 -25.59
CA ALA A 164 19.89 -0.05 -24.93
C ALA A 164 19.58 1.10 -25.90
N ALA A 165 18.47 0.98 -26.64
CA ALA A 165 17.87 2.10 -27.33
C ALA A 165 16.95 2.83 -26.36
N ASP A 166 17.13 4.14 -26.27
CA ASP A 166 16.29 5.10 -25.54
C ASP A 166 14.90 5.22 -26.20
N ALA A 167 14.18 4.10 -26.30
CA ALA A 167 12.75 4.14 -26.50
C ALA A 167 12.18 4.83 -25.26
N GLU A 168 11.49 5.96 -25.45
CA GLU A 168 10.59 6.49 -24.43
C GLU A 168 9.62 5.36 -24.08
N ALA A 169 9.96 4.60 -23.05
CA ALA A 169 9.21 3.45 -22.61
C ALA A 169 7.91 4.03 -22.05
N THR A 170 6.86 3.97 -22.86
CA THR A 170 5.52 4.29 -22.39
C THR A 170 5.27 3.40 -21.18
N ASP A 171 4.74 3.99 -20.10
CA ASP A 171 4.37 3.23 -18.90
C ASP A 171 3.10 2.36 -19.13
N GLU A 172 2.77 2.12 -20.40
CA GLU A 172 1.72 1.21 -20.86
C GLU A 172 2.08 -0.22 -20.44
N GLY A 173 1.15 -0.87 -19.73
CA GLY A 173 1.33 -2.24 -19.25
C GLY A 173 1.95 -2.37 -17.86
N LEU A 174 2.13 -1.28 -17.08
CA LEU A 174 2.48 -1.39 -15.66
C LEU A 174 1.44 -2.24 -14.91
N SER A 175 1.88 -3.32 -14.28
CA SER A 175 1.02 -4.20 -13.48
C SER A 175 0.86 -3.71 -12.05
N PHE A 176 1.97 -3.37 -11.40
CA PHE A 176 1.99 -2.91 -10.01
C PHE A 176 3.29 -2.17 -9.70
N VAL A 177 3.34 -1.55 -8.53
CA VAL A 177 4.55 -0.91 -7.98
C VAL A 177 4.91 -1.57 -6.66
N GLY A 178 6.12 -2.11 -6.54
CA GLY A 178 6.68 -2.59 -5.28
C GLY A 178 7.29 -1.43 -4.50
N ILE A 179 6.70 -1.05 -3.37
CA ILE A 179 7.17 0.03 -2.49
C ILE A 179 7.94 -0.54 -1.30
N ILE A 180 9.14 -0.01 -1.06
CA ILE A 180 10.00 -0.38 0.06
C ILE A 180 9.44 0.26 1.34
N LEU A 181 9.00 -0.58 2.28
CA LEU A 181 8.35 -0.14 3.51
C LEU A 181 9.25 0.79 4.35
N THR A 182 10.55 0.53 4.42
CA THR A 182 11.49 1.39 5.18
C THR A 182 11.70 2.77 4.55
N ARG A 183 11.19 3.01 3.34
CA ARG A 183 11.19 4.33 2.67
C ARG A 183 9.85 5.05 2.79
N CYS A 184 8.90 4.44 3.49
CA CYS A 184 7.60 5.01 3.80
C CYS A 184 7.30 4.96 5.30
N THR A 185 6.25 5.65 5.70
CA THR A 185 5.69 5.61 7.05
C THR A 185 4.18 5.43 6.94
N GLY A 186 3.61 4.46 7.66
CA GLY A 186 2.17 4.32 7.80
C GLY A 186 1.57 5.51 8.57
N HIS A 187 0.39 5.95 8.17
CA HIS A 187 -0.37 7.00 8.85
C HIS A 187 -1.85 6.66 8.83
N GLU A 188 -2.42 6.28 9.98
CA GLU A 188 -3.80 5.79 10.12
C GLU A 188 -4.88 6.78 9.69
N LYS A 189 -4.69 8.05 10.05
CA LYS A 189 -5.75 9.06 9.96
C LYS A 189 -5.36 10.21 9.04
N TYR A 190 -5.08 9.93 7.77
CA TYR A 190 -4.77 10.99 6.81
C TYR A 190 -6.04 11.63 6.27
N PRO A 191 -6.19 12.98 6.26
CA PRO A 191 -7.40 13.62 5.76
C PRO A 191 -7.62 13.35 4.27
N LEU A 192 -8.77 12.74 3.93
CA LEU A 192 -9.11 12.33 2.57
C LEU A 192 -9.18 13.54 1.61
N ASP A 193 -9.60 14.70 2.11
CA ASP A 193 -9.72 15.91 1.29
C ASP A 193 -8.35 16.43 0.84
N LEU A 194 -7.30 16.23 1.64
CA LEU A 194 -5.92 16.57 1.27
C LEU A 194 -5.34 15.63 0.20
N LEU A 195 -5.85 14.40 0.08
CA LEU A 195 -5.49 13.51 -1.03
C LEU A 195 -6.10 14.01 -2.33
N LYS A 196 -7.41 14.30 -2.32
CA LYS A 196 -8.16 14.73 -3.50
C LYS A 196 -7.70 16.10 -4.02
N PHE A 197 -7.45 17.06 -3.12
CA PHE A 197 -7.02 18.40 -3.51
C PHE A 197 -5.72 18.37 -4.34
N ARG A 198 -4.80 17.48 -3.98
CA ARG A 198 -3.53 17.29 -4.71
C ARG A 198 -3.69 16.66 -6.08
N GLU A 199 -4.77 15.91 -6.31
CA GLU A 199 -5.10 15.34 -7.61
C GLU A 199 -5.74 16.41 -8.52
N VAL A 200 -6.68 17.19 -7.99
CA VAL A 200 -7.38 18.24 -8.74
C VAL A 200 -6.45 19.38 -9.13
N ALA A 201 -5.65 19.91 -8.19
CA ALA A 201 -4.73 21.03 -8.46
C ALA A 201 -3.69 20.73 -9.56
N ARG A 202 -3.45 19.45 -9.87
CA ARG A 202 -2.53 19.02 -10.93
C ARG A 202 -3.23 18.75 -12.27
N SER A 203 -4.54 18.58 -12.27
CA SER A 203 -5.33 18.41 -13.51
C SER A 203 -5.59 19.74 -14.22
N SER A 204 -5.47 20.86 -13.50
CA SER A 204 -5.64 22.22 -14.04
C SER A 204 -4.42 22.79 -14.75
N ASP A 205 -3.23 22.19 -14.59
CA ASP A 205 -2.02 22.58 -15.31
C ASP A 205 -1.95 21.84 -16.67
N GLY A 206 -2.87 22.20 -17.56
CA GLY A 206 -2.81 21.81 -18.97
C GLY A 206 -1.76 22.62 -19.73
N PRO A 207 -1.11 22.08 -20.78
CA PRO A 207 -0.12 22.82 -21.54
C PRO A 207 -0.79 24.01 -22.23
N SER A 208 -0.32 25.22 -21.90
CA SER A 208 -0.61 26.43 -22.66
C SER A 208 0.29 26.52 -23.88
#